data_AF-A0A9E1WD80-F1
#
_entry.id   AF-A0A9E1WD80-F1
#
_cell.length_a   1.000
_cell.length_b   1.000
_cell.length_c   1.000
_cell.angle_alpha   90.00
_cell.angle_beta   90.00
_cell.angle_gamma   90.00
#
_symmetry.space_group_name_H-M   'P 1'
#
loop_
_entity.id
_entity.type
_entity.pdbx_description
1 polymer ?
#
loop_
_entity_poly.entity_id
_entity_poly.type
_entity_poly.pdbx_seq_one_letter_code
_entity_poly.pdbx_strand_id
1 'polypeptide(L)' 'MWEGDRACQALGMELISVGLGSAQMAMTVQAQMVNGHGICHGGYLFTLADSAFAYACNSRNLVTVAS' A
#
# COMPACT_ATOMS: atom_id res chain seq x y z
N MET A 1 7.39 -8.91 6.37
CA MET A 1 6.84 -7.53 6.23
C MET A 1 5.31 -7.60 6.16
N TRP A 2 4.73 -8.31 5.18
CA TRP A 2 3.29 -8.42 5.01
C TRP A 2 2.49 -8.89 6.23
N GLU A 3 2.90 -9.97 6.91
CA GLU A 3 2.18 -10.52 8.08
C GLU A 3 2.02 -9.48 9.22
N GLY A 4 2.97 -8.55 9.36
CA GLY A 4 2.94 -7.51 10.39
C GLY A 4 2.26 -6.20 9.95
N ASP A 5 1.92 -6.08 8.67
CA ASP A 5 1.40 -4.85 8.07
C ASP A 5 -0.12 -4.72 8.26
N ARG A 6 -0.50 -4.50 9.53
CA ARG A 6 -1.90 -4.42 9.94
C ARG A 6 -2.64 -3.25 9.29
N ALA A 7 -1.93 -2.18 8.94
CA ALA A 7 -2.54 -1.02 8.30
C ALA A 7 -3.02 -1.36 6.88
N CYS A 8 -2.14 -1.96 6.06
CA CYS A 8 -2.51 -2.43 4.73
C CYS A 8 -3.67 -3.44 4.79
N GLN A 9 -3.58 -4.41 5.71
CA GLN A 9 -4.64 -5.42 5.90
C GLN A 9 -5.97 -4.80 6.32
N ALA A 10 -5.96 -3.84 7.26
CA ALA A 10 -7.18 -3.17 7.73
C ALA A 10 -7.84 -2.30 6.65
N LEU A 11 -7.05 -1.77 5.72
CA LEU A 11 -7.54 -1.01 4.57
C LEU A 11 -8.01 -1.91 3.41
N GLY A 12 -7.89 -3.23 3.54
CA GLY A 12 -8.24 -4.18 2.49
C GLY A 12 -7.30 -4.11 1.28
N MET A 13 -6.03 -3.79 1.54
CA MET A 13 -4.99 -3.86 0.52
C MET A 13 -4.54 -5.31 0.31
N GLU A 14 -4.12 -5.61 -0.90
CA GLU A 14 -3.58 -6.91 -1.32
C GLU A 14 -2.21 -6.72 -1.94
N LEU A 15 -1.23 -7.54 -1.51
CA LEU A 15 0.08 -7.63 -2.13
C LEU A 15 0.02 -8.66 -3.26
N ILE A 16 0.01 -8.20 -4.52
CA ILE A 16 -0.15 -9.06 -5.69
C ILE A 16 1.18 -9.71 -6.08
N SER A 17 2.25 -8.92 -6.16
CA SER A 17 3.59 -9.42 -6.49
C SER A 17 4.69 -8.52 -5.94
N VAL A 18 5.85 -9.09 -5.68
CA VAL A 18 7.09 -8.38 -5.33
C VAL A 18 8.21 -8.93 -6.18
N GLY A 19 8.94 -8.04 -6.85
CA GLY A 19 10.13 -8.33 -7.64
C GLY A 19 11.29 -7.42 -7.24
N LEU A 20 12.46 -7.63 -7.84
CA LEU A 20 13.65 -6.81 -7.52
C LEU A 20 13.42 -5.34 -7.88
N GLY A 21 13.23 -4.50 -6.86
CA GLY A 21 12.94 -3.07 -7.02
C GLY A 21 11.51 -2.76 -7.47
N SER A 22 10.58 -3.71 -7.39
CA SER A 22 9.18 -3.50 -7.80
C SER A 22 8.22 -4.21 -6.85
N ALA A 23 7.03 -3.63 -6.70
CA ALA A 23 5.92 -4.28 -6.02
C ALA A 23 4.61 -3.84 -6.67
N GLN A 24 3.66 -4.76 -6.69
CA GLN A 24 2.30 -4.52 -7.14
C GLN A 24 1.35 -4.75 -5.98
N MET A 25 0.55 -3.74 -5.68
CA MET A 25 -0.50 -3.80 -4.68
C MET A 25 -1.82 -3.33 -5.26
N ALA A 26 -2.92 -3.84 -4.72
CA ALA A 26 -4.27 -3.40 -5.05
C ALA A 26 -5.04 -3.05 -3.77
N MET A 27 -6.06 -2.21 -3.91
CA MET A 27 -7.01 -1.88 -2.85
C MET A 27 -8.37 -1.60 -3.47
N THR A 28 -9.41 -2.23 -2.96
CA THR A 28 -10.77 -1.92 -3.38
C THR A 28 -11.26 -0.69 -2.62
N VAL A 29 -11.64 0.36 -3.34
CA VAL A 29 -12.17 1.60 -2.74
C VAL A 29 -13.54 1.32 -2.12
N GLN A 30 -13.66 1.63 -0.83
CA GLN A 30 -14.90 1.47 -0.06
C GLN A 30 -15.63 2.80 0.15
N ALA A 31 -16.90 2.76 0.55
CA ALA A 31 -17.74 3.94 0.68
C ALA A 31 -17.19 4.99 1.69
N GLN A 32 -16.53 4.55 2.75
CA GLN A 32 -15.88 5.43 3.73
C GLN A 32 -14.58 6.08 3.23
N MET A 33 -14.09 5.68 2.05
CA MET A 33 -12.82 6.15 1.50
C MET A 33 -12.98 7.28 0.48
N VAL A 34 -14.20 7.64 0.11
CA VAL A 34 -14.46 8.69 -0.88
C VAL A 34 -14.71 10.04 -0.24
N ASN A 35 -14.35 11.12 -0.93
CA ASN A 35 -14.63 12.50 -0.51
C ASN A 35 -16.08 12.92 -0.87
N GLY A 36 -16.44 14.19 -0.62
CA GLY A 36 -17.77 14.73 -0.91
C GLY A 36 -18.20 14.72 -2.39
N HIS A 37 -17.30 14.34 -3.31
CA HIS A 37 -17.59 14.17 -4.73
C HIS A 37 -17.62 12.70 -5.18
N GLY A 38 -17.52 11.74 -4.24
CA GLY A 38 -17.51 10.31 -4.56
C GLY A 38 -16.19 9.82 -5.17
N ILE A 39 -15.10 10.58 -5.03
CA ILE A 39 -13.76 10.21 -5.51
C ILE A 39 -12.94 9.70 -4.34
N CYS A 40 -12.14 8.65 -4.54
CA CYS A 40 -11.22 8.15 -3.51
C CYS A 40 -10.37 9.31 -2.95
N HIS A 41 -10.40 9.48 -1.63
CA HIS A 41 -9.68 10.56 -0.97
C HIS A 41 -8.18 10.39 -1.19
N GLY A 42 -7.49 11.49 -1.52
CA GLY A 42 -6.06 11.45 -1.87
C GLY A 42 -5.18 10.80 -0.81
N GLY A 43 -5.56 10.90 0.47
CA GLY A 43 -4.89 10.22 1.58
C GLY A 43 -4.85 8.69 1.42
N TYR A 44 -5.96 8.04 1.03
CA TYR A 44 -5.97 6.57 0.83
C TYR A 44 -5.16 6.15 -0.40
N LEU A 45 -5.22 6.94 -1.48
CA LEU A 45 -4.38 6.72 -2.66
C LEU A 45 -2.89 6.84 -2.30
N PHE A 46 -2.54 7.84 -1.49
CA PHE A 46 -1.18 8.03 -1.00
C PHE A 46 -0.74 6.86 -0.13
N THR A 47 -1.56 6.40 0.82
CA THR A 47 -1.22 5.23 1.66
C THR A 47 -0.98 3.97 0.81
N LEU A 48 -1.80 3.72 -0.22
CA LEU A 48 -1.58 2.60 -1.14
C LEU A 48 -0.25 2.74 -1.89
N ALA A 49 0.03 3.93 -2.43
CA ALA A 49 1.25 4.21 -3.19
C ALA A 49 2.51 4.09 -2.31
N ASP A 50 2.47 4.65 -1.10
CA ASP A 50 3.54 4.60 -0.11
C ASP A 50 3.85 3.16 0.30
N SER A 51 2.81 2.37 0.57
CA SER A 51 2.96 0.94 0.90
C SER A 51 3.61 0.18 -0.26
N ALA A 52 3.11 0.35 -1.49
CA ALA A 52 3.69 -0.30 -2.66
C ALA A 52 5.16 0.11 -2.88
N PHE A 53 5.48 1.38 -2.66
CA PHE A 53 6.85 1.88 -2.73
C PHE A 53 7.73 1.23 -1.65
N ALA A 54 7.25 1.12 -0.41
CA ALA A 54 7.96 0.45 0.66
C ALA A 54 8.27 -1.01 0.31
N TYR A 55 7.29 -1.77 -0.21
CA TYR A 55 7.54 -3.15 -0.66
C TYR A 55 8.53 -3.22 -1.83
N ALA A 56 8.47 -2.28 -2.77
CA ALA A 56 9.43 -2.21 -3.87
C ALA A 56 10.86 -1.92 -3.37
N CYS A 57 11.04 -1.00 -2.43
CA CYS A 57 12.34 -0.69 -1.82
C CYS A 57 12.90 -1.84 -0.98
N ASN A 58 12.04 -2.49 -0.18
CA ASN A 58 12.42 -3.57 0.73
C ASN A 58 12.52 -4.95 0.04
N SER A 59 12.17 -5.04 -1.26
CA SER A 59 12.19 -6.28 -2.06
C SER A 59 13.55 -6.98 -2.16
N ARG A 60 14.65 -6.31 -1.77
CA ARG A 60 16.01 -6.86 -1.79
C ARG A 60 16.42 -7.54 -0.47
N ASN A 61 15.47 -7.89 0.40
CA ASN A 61 15.74 -8.47 1.73
C ASN A 61 16.55 -7.56 2.67
N LEU A 62 16.54 -6.25 2.38
CA LEU A 62 17.09 -5.21 3.24
C LEU A 62 15.91 -4.43 3.79
N VAL A 63 15.73 -4.44 5.11
CA VAL A 63 14.79 -3.54 5.78
C VAL A 63 15.38 -2.14 5.70
N THR A 64 14.91 -1.35 4.74
CA THR A 64 15.16 0.09 4.65
C THR A 64 13.97 0.83 5.22
N VAL A 65 14.15 1.39 6.42
CA VAL A 65 13.28 2.43 6.96
C VAL A 65 13.81 3.75 6.43
N ALA A 66 13.04 4.47 5.62
CA ALA A 66 13.38 5.85 5.30
C ALA A 66 13.08 6.72 6.53
N SER A 67 14.13 7.35 7.06
CA SER A 67 14.09 8.36 8.13
C SER A 67 13.80 9.75 7.60
#